data_AF-A0A8H7PKT4-F1
#
_entry.id   AF-A0A8H7PKT4-F1
#
_cell.length_a   1.000
_cell.length_b   1.000
_cell.length_c   1.000
_cell.angle_alpha   90.00
_cell.angle_beta   90.00
_cell.angle_gamma   90.00
#
_symmetry.space_group_name_H-M   'P 1'
#
loop_
_entity.id
_entity.type
_entity.pdbx_description
1 polymer ?
#
loop_
_entity_poly.entity_id
_entity_poly.type
_entity_poly.pdbx_seq_one_letter_code
_entity_poly.pdbx_strand_id
1 'polypeptide(L)'
;MADNATSNRKRCSLNAFISHAANTTDVVPEFPARNGPQRLVAAATKQPKRRQKVILEPGHSALDWARLKSSGKDLRGVPQLGRYTLTEIKEHRTENDAWTALNGKVYNMTSYVKFHPGGVKDVMRIAGRDGTKLFMLTHSWVNFEFMLDACLVGFLVPE
;
A
#
# COMPACT_ATOMS: atom_id res chain seq x y z
N MET A 1 29.17 66.64 -3.33
CA MET A 1 28.22 66.63 -2.20
C MET A 1 28.04 65.18 -1.79
N ALA A 2 28.79 64.68 -0.80
CA ALA A 2 28.50 64.72 0.65
C ALA A 2 27.20 63.98 0.99
N ASP A 3 27.08 63.12 2.00
CA ASP A 3 27.97 62.27 2.81
C ASP A 3 27.02 61.54 3.81
N ASN A 4 27.49 60.44 4.41
CA ASN A 4 27.07 59.89 5.72
C ASN A 4 25.72 59.14 5.82
N ALA A 5 25.53 58.06 6.59
CA ALA A 5 26.29 57.40 7.65
C ALA A 5 25.84 55.92 7.72
N THR A 6 26.73 54.92 7.71
CA THR A 6 27.34 54.25 8.88
C THR A 6 26.35 53.71 9.92
N SER A 7 26.18 52.39 9.98
CA SER A 7 26.25 51.68 11.27
C SER A 7 26.74 50.25 11.10
N ASN A 8 27.87 50.03 11.76
CA ASN A 8 28.69 48.84 11.86
C ASN A 8 28.37 48.21 13.22
N ARG A 9 28.18 46.89 13.30
CA ARG A 9 28.63 46.17 14.49
C ARG A 9 28.99 44.72 14.19
N LYS A 10 30.20 44.41 14.63
CA LYS A 10 31.02 43.24 14.33
C LYS A 10 30.65 42.05 15.24
N ARG A 11 30.92 40.86 14.67
CA ARG A 11 31.43 39.60 15.26
C ARG A 11 31.47 39.49 16.78
N CYS A 12 31.07 38.30 17.26
CA CYS A 12 31.91 37.55 18.18
C CYS A 12 31.84 36.05 17.87
N SER A 13 32.93 35.54 17.30
CA SER A 13 33.34 34.14 17.42
C SER A 13 34.09 34.03 18.75
N LEU A 14 33.82 32.99 19.52
CA LEU A 14 34.74 32.51 20.55
C LEU A 14 34.63 30.98 20.64
N ASN A 15 35.55 30.29 19.98
CA ASN A 15 35.99 28.97 20.41
C ASN A 15 36.87 29.14 21.64
N ALA A 16 36.68 28.32 22.68
CA ALA A 16 37.76 27.58 23.37
C ALA A 16 37.30 26.97 24.71
N PHE A 17 37.41 25.63 24.77
CA PHE A 17 37.89 24.80 25.88
C PHE A 17 37.19 24.85 27.25
N ILE A 18 36.73 23.68 27.72
CA ILE A 18 37.44 22.86 28.73
C ILE A 18 36.77 21.48 28.83
N SER A 19 37.60 20.45 28.68
CA SER A 19 37.35 19.04 28.98
C SER A 19 37.14 18.84 30.48
N HIS A 20 36.20 17.98 30.91
CA HIS A 20 36.33 17.11 32.09
C HIS A 20 35.32 15.95 32.00
N ALA A 21 35.82 14.74 32.28
CA ALA A 21 35.10 13.48 32.25
C ALA A 21 34.25 13.25 33.52
N ALA A 22 33.10 12.59 33.37
CA ALA A 22 32.55 11.67 34.36
C ALA A 22 31.56 10.71 33.70
N ASN A 23 31.97 9.44 33.65
CA ASN A 23 31.21 8.29 33.18
C ASN A 23 30.07 8.01 34.17
N THR A 24 28.83 8.36 33.82
CA THR A 24 27.63 7.89 34.53
C THR A 24 27.00 6.81 33.66
N THR A 25 27.02 5.57 34.14
CA THR A 25 26.32 4.46 33.52
C THR A 25 24.82 4.71 33.62
N ASP A 26 24.23 5.29 32.57
CA ASP A 26 22.78 5.26 32.37
C ASP A 26 22.35 3.81 32.13
N VAL A 27 21.98 3.12 33.21
CA VAL A 27 21.30 1.83 33.13
C VAL A 27 19.88 2.11 32.65
N VAL A 28 19.69 2.00 31.34
CA VAL A 28 18.35 2.00 30.73
C VAL A 28 17.57 0.83 31.34
N PRO A 29 16.40 1.04 31.97
CA PRO A 29 15.68 -0.04 32.59
C PRO A 29 15.15 -0.98 31.51
N GLU A 30 15.71 -2.19 31.45
CA GLU A 30 15.30 -3.22 30.50
C GLU A 30 13.97 -3.84 30.94
N PHE A 31 12.90 -3.43 30.25
CA PHE A 31 11.57 -4.00 30.43
C PHE A 31 11.32 -5.11 29.39
N PRO A 32 10.79 -6.27 29.81
CA PRO A 32 10.48 -6.68 31.19
C PRO A 32 11.73 -7.17 31.97
N ALA A 33 11.73 -6.92 33.29
CA ALA A 33 12.81 -7.25 34.21
C ALA A 33 13.27 -8.72 34.08
N ARG A 34 14.58 -8.92 34.14
CA ARG A 34 15.25 -10.21 33.85
C ARG A 34 14.75 -11.38 34.70
N ASN A 35 14.34 -11.09 35.95
CA ASN A 35 13.79 -12.06 36.91
C ASN A 35 12.30 -11.80 37.21
N GLY A 36 11.62 -11.00 36.39
CA GLY A 36 10.23 -10.64 36.61
C GLY A 36 9.26 -11.79 36.29
N PRO A 37 8.18 -11.96 37.07
CA PRO A 37 7.18 -13.01 36.82
C PRO A 37 6.50 -12.89 35.44
N GLN A 38 6.58 -11.71 34.80
CA GLN A 38 6.10 -11.47 33.43
C GLN A 38 6.87 -12.27 32.36
N ARG A 39 8.12 -12.72 32.62
CA ARG A 39 8.91 -13.50 31.66
C ARG A 39 8.54 -14.98 31.65
N LEU A 40 8.04 -15.53 32.76
CA LEU A 40 7.76 -16.97 32.92
C LEU A 40 6.48 -17.44 32.23
N VAL A 41 5.61 -16.53 31.77
CA VAL A 41 4.34 -16.85 31.10
C VAL A 41 4.41 -16.83 29.56
N ALA A 42 5.53 -16.39 28.98
CA ALA A 42 5.69 -16.28 27.52
C ALA A 42 6.07 -17.60 26.82
N ALA A 43 6.34 -18.68 27.56
CA ALA A 43 6.87 -19.92 27.00
C ALA A 43 5.80 -20.91 26.48
N ALA A 44 4.50 -20.66 26.66
CA ALA A 44 3.44 -21.63 26.34
C ALA A 44 2.39 -21.14 25.32
N THR A 45 2.62 -20.03 24.63
CA THR A 45 1.77 -19.63 23.49
C THR A 45 2.40 -20.12 22.19
N LYS A 46 1.65 -20.92 21.40
CA LYS A 46 2.03 -21.26 20.02
C LYS A 46 2.53 -20.00 19.32
N GLN A 47 3.77 -20.04 18.84
CA GLN A 47 4.41 -18.91 18.16
C GLN A 47 3.46 -18.37 17.07
N PRO A 48 3.12 -17.07 17.07
CA PRO A 48 2.25 -16.52 16.04
C PRO A 48 2.92 -16.76 14.68
N LYS A 49 2.19 -17.41 13.75
CA LYS A 49 2.67 -17.58 12.37
C LYS A 49 3.17 -16.22 11.87
N ARG A 50 4.45 -16.15 11.47
CA ARG A 50 5.08 -14.92 10.98
C ARG A 50 4.23 -14.39 9.82
N ARG A 51 3.56 -13.25 10.02
CA ARG A 51 2.75 -12.62 8.99
C ARG A 51 3.68 -12.35 7.80
N GLN A 52 3.41 -13.03 6.69
CA GLN A 52 4.20 -12.92 5.48
C GLN A 52 3.81 -11.60 4.81
N LYS A 53 4.42 -10.50 5.25
CA LYS A 53 4.19 -9.19 4.66
C LYS A 53 4.75 -9.21 3.25
N VAL A 54 3.87 -9.15 2.25
CA VAL A 54 4.28 -8.86 0.88
C VAL A 54 4.90 -7.46 0.90
N ILE A 55 6.18 -7.36 0.54
CA ILE A 55 6.84 -6.07 0.37
C ILE A 55 6.30 -5.49 -0.94
N LEU A 56 5.57 -4.38 -0.85
CA LEU A 56 5.13 -3.66 -2.04
C LEU A 56 6.36 -3.01 -2.69
N GLU A 57 6.43 -3.05 -4.01
CA GLU A 57 7.43 -2.28 -4.74
C GLU A 57 7.22 -0.77 -4.46
N PRO A 58 8.29 0.04 -4.40
CA PRO A 58 8.15 1.48 -4.27
C PRO A 58 7.14 2.03 -5.30
N GLY A 59 6.23 2.90 -4.85
CA GLY A 59 5.21 3.51 -5.71
C GLY A 59 3.91 2.70 -5.91
N HIS A 60 3.77 1.55 -5.24
CA HIS A 60 2.54 0.73 -5.28
C HIS A 60 1.78 0.74 -3.95
N SER A 61 1.87 1.82 -3.18
CA SER A 61 1.08 1.97 -1.95
C SER A 61 -0.39 2.26 -2.27
N ALA A 62 -1.26 2.10 -1.26
CA ALA A 62 -2.67 2.49 -1.38
C ALA A 62 -2.84 3.99 -1.69
N LEU A 63 -1.92 4.84 -1.21
CA LEU A 63 -1.93 6.27 -1.52
C LEU A 63 -1.52 6.54 -2.98
N ASP A 64 -0.58 5.77 -3.51
CA ASP A 64 -0.18 5.87 -4.92
C ASP A 64 -1.31 5.42 -5.84
N TRP A 65 -2.06 4.38 -5.45
CA TRP A 65 -3.28 4.00 -6.16
C TRP A 65 -4.30 5.13 -6.19
N ALA A 66 -4.57 5.77 -5.05
CA ALA A 66 -5.49 6.91 -4.99
C ALA A 66 -5.07 8.05 -5.92
N ARG A 67 -3.76 8.39 -5.94
CA ARG A 67 -3.21 9.38 -6.89
C ARG A 67 -3.40 8.96 -8.34
N LEU A 68 -3.16 7.69 -8.67
CA LEU A 68 -3.33 7.18 -10.03
C LEU A 68 -4.79 7.29 -10.49
N LYS A 69 -5.75 6.92 -9.64
CA LYS A 69 -7.18 7.08 -9.95
C LYS A 69 -7.57 8.54 -10.19
N SER A 70 -7.01 9.46 -9.41
CA SER A 70 -7.28 10.91 -9.56
C SER A 70 -6.47 11.60 -10.67
N SER A 71 -5.57 10.88 -11.35
CA SER A 71 -4.68 11.47 -12.37
C SER A 71 -5.38 11.83 -13.69
N GLY A 72 -6.62 11.35 -13.89
CA GLY A 72 -7.34 11.50 -15.17
C GLY A 72 -6.90 10.52 -16.26
N LYS A 73 -5.94 9.63 -15.96
CA LYS A 73 -5.58 8.53 -16.85
C LYS A 73 -6.76 7.56 -17.00
N ASP A 74 -7.07 7.15 -18.23
CA ASP A 74 -8.03 6.07 -18.44
C ASP A 74 -7.43 4.74 -17.99
N LEU A 75 -8.02 4.16 -16.94
CA LEU A 75 -7.61 2.87 -16.38
C LEU A 75 -8.50 1.71 -16.86
N ARG A 76 -9.60 2.02 -17.56
CA ARG A 76 -10.53 1.02 -18.09
C ARG A 76 -10.01 0.42 -19.39
N GLY A 77 -9.36 1.23 -20.23
CA GLY A 77 -8.83 0.80 -21.52
C GLY A 77 -9.93 0.51 -22.54
N VAL A 78 -11.15 1.01 -22.32
CA VAL A 78 -12.29 0.89 -23.23
C VAL A 78 -12.97 2.25 -23.39
N PRO A 79 -13.48 2.59 -24.59
CA PRO A 79 -14.04 3.91 -24.85
C PRO A 79 -15.37 4.16 -24.12
N GLN A 80 -16.16 3.10 -23.89
CA GLN A 80 -17.48 3.17 -23.29
C GLN A 80 -17.80 1.92 -22.49
N LEU A 81 -18.77 2.02 -21.59
CA LEU A 81 -19.24 0.88 -20.81
C LEU A 81 -19.96 -0.14 -21.70
N GLY A 82 -19.57 -1.40 -21.59
CA GLY A 82 -20.10 -2.50 -22.40
C GLY A 82 -20.91 -3.54 -21.60
N ARG A 83 -21.39 -4.55 -22.34
CA ARG A 83 -21.91 -5.81 -21.79
C ARG A 83 -20.99 -6.91 -22.26
N TYR A 84 -20.53 -7.75 -21.34
CA TYR A 84 -19.55 -8.79 -21.63
C TYR A 84 -20.03 -10.13 -21.11
N THR A 85 -19.80 -11.18 -21.88
CA THR A 85 -19.99 -12.58 -21.49
C THR A 85 -18.78 -13.11 -20.73
N LEU A 86 -18.94 -14.24 -20.04
CA LEU A 86 -17.78 -14.91 -19.42
C LEU A 86 -16.77 -15.40 -20.46
N THR A 87 -17.22 -15.78 -21.66
CA THR A 87 -16.34 -16.20 -22.74
C THR A 87 -15.42 -15.06 -23.19
N GLU A 88 -15.92 -13.83 -23.38
CA GLU A 88 -15.09 -12.67 -23.71
C GLU A 88 -14.12 -12.34 -22.56
N ILE A 89 -14.60 -12.33 -21.31
CA ILE A 89 -13.75 -12.02 -20.15
C ILE A 89 -12.58 -13.00 -20.05
N LYS A 90 -12.78 -14.28 -20.40
CA LYS A 90 -11.76 -15.34 -20.31
C LYS A 90 -10.51 -15.09 -21.15
N GLU A 91 -10.60 -14.28 -22.18
CA GLU A 91 -9.45 -13.89 -23.02
C GLU A 91 -8.47 -12.99 -22.25
N HIS A 92 -8.99 -12.16 -21.33
CA HIS A 92 -8.25 -11.18 -20.54
C HIS A 92 -7.69 -11.78 -19.23
N ARG A 93 -6.74 -12.71 -19.37
CA ARG A 93 -6.19 -13.51 -18.25
C ARG A 93 -4.71 -13.30 -17.93
N THR A 94 -4.09 -12.25 -18.45
CA THR A 94 -2.64 -12.01 -18.30
C THR A 94 -2.36 -10.80 -17.41
N GLU A 95 -1.17 -10.67 -16.83
CA GLU A 95 -0.85 -9.53 -15.94
C GLU A 95 -0.97 -8.16 -16.64
N ASN A 96 -0.74 -8.13 -17.97
CA ASN A 96 -0.84 -6.93 -18.79
C ASN A 96 -2.23 -6.74 -19.43
N ASP A 97 -3.14 -7.69 -19.23
CA ASP A 97 -4.51 -7.67 -19.70
C ASP A 97 -5.35 -8.59 -18.82
N ALA A 98 -5.73 -8.07 -17.65
CA ALA A 98 -6.39 -8.81 -16.58
C ALA A 98 -7.79 -8.23 -16.34
N TRP A 99 -8.83 -8.93 -16.79
CA TRP A 99 -10.21 -8.56 -16.47
C TRP A 99 -10.82 -9.57 -15.51
N THR A 100 -11.79 -9.13 -14.72
CA THR A 100 -12.57 -10.03 -13.86
C THR A 100 -13.99 -9.51 -13.72
N ALA A 101 -14.92 -10.44 -13.50
CA ALA A 101 -16.25 -10.08 -13.04
C ALA A 101 -16.33 -10.15 -11.51
N LEU A 102 -16.90 -9.11 -10.90
CA LEU A 102 -17.22 -9.04 -9.48
C LEU A 102 -18.65 -8.52 -9.33
N ASN A 103 -19.51 -9.32 -8.71
CA ASN A 103 -20.91 -8.99 -8.44
C ASN A 103 -21.67 -8.49 -9.68
N GLY A 104 -21.48 -9.15 -10.83
CA GLY A 104 -22.13 -8.80 -12.09
C GLY A 104 -21.55 -7.56 -12.80
N LYS A 105 -20.49 -6.94 -12.28
CA LYS A 105 -19.75 -5.86 -12.92
C LYS A 105 -18.40 -6.37 -13.41
N VAL A 106 -17.93 -5.86 -14.54
CA VAL A 106 -16.67 -6.28 -15.16
C VAL A 106 -15.65 -5.16 -15.00
N TYR A 107 -14.46 -5.50 -14.52
CA TYR A 107 -13.38 -4.57 -14.22
C TYR A 107 -12.11 -4.95 -14.97
N ASN A 108 -11.45 -3.97 -15.59
CA ASN A 108 -10.09 -4.10 -16.08
C ASN A 108 -9.11 -3.83 -14.93
N MET A 109 -8.58 -4.90 -14.34
CA MET A 109 -7.67 -4.83 -13.19
C MET A 109 -6.21 -4.64 -13.58
N THR A 110 -5.87 -4.55 -14.87
CA THR A 110 -4.48 -4.46 -15.38
C THR A 110 -3.65 -3.42 -14.63
N SER A 111 -4.19 -2.21 -14.47
CA SER A 111 -3.49 -1.13 -13.76
C SER A 111 -3.39 -1.36 -12.25
N TYR A 112 -4.26 -2.19 -11.67
CA TYR A 112 -4.35 -2.44 -10.23
C TYR A 112 -3.55 -3.67 -9.77
N VAL A 113 -3.21 -4.60 -10.67
CA VAL A 113 -2.56 -5.89 -10.32
C VAL A 113 -1.36 -5.71 -9.36
N LYS A 114 -0.53 -4.68 -9.60
CA LYS A 114 0.66 -4.39 -8.79
C LYS A 114 0.39 -3.62 -7.50
N PHE A 115 -0.77 -2.97 -7.38
CA PHE A 115 -1.21 -2.23 -6.19
C PHE A 115 -1.96 -3.11 -5.20
N HIS A 116 -2.31 -4.35 -5.57
CA HIS A 116 -3.06 -5.25 -4.71
C HIS A 116 -2.26 -5.64 -3.45
N PRO A 117 -2.77 -5.43 -2.22
CA PRO A 117 -2.05 -5.74 -0.99
C PRO A 117 -1.71 -7.23 -0.79
N GLY A 118 -2.52 -8.14 -1.35
CA GLY A 118 -2.23 -9.59 -1.37
C GLY A 118 -1.18 -10.00 -2.43
N GLY A 119 -0.75 -9.04 -3.26
CA GLY A 119 0.18 -9.26 -4.36
C GLY A 119 -0.48 -9.78 -5.63
N VAL A 120 0.32 -9.79 -6.70
CA VAL A 120 -0.07 -10.13 -8.08
C VAL A 120 -0.71 -11.52 -8.17
N LYS A 121 -0.13 -12.52 -7.49
CA LYS A 121 -0.55 -13.92 -7.57
C LYS A 121 -2.01 -14.14 -7.18
N ASP A 122 -2.53 -13.38 -6.22
CA ASP A 122 -3.91 -13.52 -5.77
C ASP A 122 -4.90 -12.93 -6.79
N VAL A 123 -4.56 -11.79 -7.41
CA VAL A 123 -5.36 -11.18 -8.48
C VAL A 123 -5.42 -12.10 -9.70
N MET A 124 -4.29 -12.69 -10.08
CA MET A 124 -4.23 -13.57 -11.25
C MET A 124 -5.05 -14.86 -11.11
N ARG A 125 -5.50 -15.23 -9.90
CA ARG A 125 -6.43 -16.36 -9.72
C ARG A 125 -7.83 -16.07 -10.27
N ILE A 126 -8.23 -14.81 -10.33
CA ILE A 126 -9.57 -14.38 -10.80
C ILE A 126 -9.52 -13.71 -12.18
N ALA A 127 -8.33 -13.46 -12.72
CA ALA A 127 -8.17 -12.93 -14.07
C ALA A 127 -8.81 -13.88 -15.09
N GLY A 128 -9.61 -13.30 -15.99
CA GLY A 128 -10.40 -13.99 -16.99
C GLY A 128 -11.58 -14.81 -16.43
N ARG A 129 -12.08 -14.50 -15.23
CA ARG A 129 -13.14 -15.29 -14.57
C ARG A 129 -14.07 -14.40 -13.74
N ASP A 130 -15.19 -14.98 -13.30
CA ASP A 130 -15.96 -14.45 -12.17
C ASP A 130 -15.21 -14.70 -10.86
N GLY A 131 -14.67 -13.63 -10.30
CA GLY A 131 -13.91 -13.62 -9.05
C GLY A 131 -14.78 -13.47 -7.80
N THR A 132 -16.10 -13.27 -7.95
CA THR A 132 -16.99 -12.86 -6.85
C THR A 132 -16.88 -13.78 -5.64
N LYS A 133 -16.96 -15.09 -5.85
CA LYS A 133 -16.90 -16.07 -4.75
C LYS A 133 -15.56 -16.04 -4.01
N LEU A 134 -14.45 -15.95 -4.73
CA LEU A 134 -13.11 -15.92 -4.13
C LEU A 134 -12.86 -14.60 -3.40
N PHE A 135 -13.33 -13.50 -3.98
CA PHE A 135 -13.27 -12.19 -3.35
C PHE A 135 -14.07 -12.18 -2.04
N MET A 136 -15.31 -12.65 -2.05
CA MET A 136 -16.17 -12.67 -0.86
C MET A 136 -15.63 -13.58 0.25
N LEU A 137 -14.91 -14.65 -0.10
CA LEU A 137 -14.26 -15.51 0.89
C LEU A 137 -13.10 -14.80 1.62
N THR A 138 -12.39 -13.91 0.93
CA THR A 138 -11.11 -13.35 1.40
C THR A 138 -11.22 -11.90 1.88
N HIS A 139 -12.10 -11.12 1.25
CA HIS A 139 -12.17 -9.67 1.34
C HIS A 139 -13.62 -9.15 1.38
N SER A 140 -14.56 -9.88 1.99
CA SER A 140 -15.99 -9.48 2.03
C SER A 140 -16.24 -8.08 2.60
N TRP A 141 -15.34 -7.57 3.44
CA TRP A 141 -15.39 -6.23 4.04
C TRP A 141 -14.76 -5.12 3.18
N VAL A 142 -14.10 -5.47 2.08
CA VAL A 142 -13.42 -4.49 1.20
C VAL A 142 -14.41 -3.96 0.18
N ASN A 143 -14.51 -2.63 0.10
CA ASN A 143 -15.30 -1.96 -0.93
C ASN A 143 -14.54 -1.92 -2.27
N PHE A 144 -14.63 -3.02 -3.03
CA PHE A 144 -14.01 -3.09 -4.35
C PHE A 144 -14.61 -2.12 -5.36
N GLU A 145 -15.89 -1.76 -5.22
CA GLU A 145 -16.55 -0.82 -6.14
C GLU A 145 -15.90 0.56 -6.08
N PHE A 146 -15.61 1.05 -4.88
CA PHE A 146 -14.87 2.31 -4.71
C PHE A 146 -13.40 2.16 -5.12
N MET A 147 -12.77 1.02 -4.84
CA MET A 147 -11.36 0.82 -5.18
C MET A 147 -11.11 0.72 -6.69
N LEU A 148 -12.06 0.16 -7.44
CA LEU A 148 -11.96 -0.15 -8.86
C LEU A 148 -12.93 0.67 -9.72
N ASP A 149 -13.50 1.76 -9.20
CA ASP A 149 -14.42 2.66 -9.90
C ASP A 149 -13.86 3.14 -11.25
N ALA A 150 -12.60 3.56 -11.26
CA ALA A 150 -11.88 4.00 -12.44
C ALA A 150 -11.52 2.86 -13.42
N CYS A 151 -11.77 1.60 -13.05
CA CYS A 151 -11.45 0.39 -13.82
C CYS A 151 -12.70 -0.32 -14.36
N LEU A 152 -13.90 0.20 -14.11
CA LEU A 152 -15.15 -0.41 -14.57
C LEU A 152 -15.25 -0.38 -16.10
N VAL A 153 -15.29 -1.55 -16.75
CA VAL A 153 -15.48 -1.65 -18.20
C VAL A 153 -16.93 -1.90 -18.58
N GLY A 154 -17.75 -2.49 -17.70
CA GLY A 154 -19.13 -2.80 -18.04
C GLY A 154 -19.82 -3.78 -17.10
N PHE A 155 -20.81 -4.48 -17.65
CA PHE A 155 -21.66 -5.42 -16.92
C PHE A 155 -21.56 -6.82 -17.49
N LEU A 156 -21.59 -7.81 -16.60
CA LEU A 156 -21.60 -9.22 -16.98
C LEU A 156 -23.01 -9.58 -17.47
N VAL A 157 -23.08 -10.23 -18.63
CA VAL A 157 -24.32 -10.83 -19.15
C VAL A 157 -24.21 -12.35 -19.12
N PRO A 158 -25.29 -13.06 -18.71
CA PRO A 158 -25.36 -14.50 -18.88
C PRO A 158 -25.36 -14.84 -20.37
N GLU A 159 -24.79 -15.99 -20.70
CA GLU A 159 -24.84 -16.58 -22.05
C GLU A 159 -26.23 -17.13 -22.38
#